data_AF-C6HNI7-F1
#
_entry.id   AF-C6HNI7-F1
#
_cell.length_a   1.000
_cell.length_b   1.000
_cell.length_c   1.000
_cell.angle_alpha   90.00
_cell.angle_beta   90.00
_cell.angle_gamma   90.00
#
_symmetry.space_group_name_H-M   'P 1'
#
loop_
_entity.id
_entity.type
_entity.pdbx_description
1 polymer ?
#
loop_
_entity_poly.entity_id
_entity_poly.type
_entity_poly.pdbx_seq_one_letter_code
_entity_poly.pdbx_strand_id
1 'polypeptide(L)'
;MDPPAQDASGNPITSYLRLLKRHKTTLPYGHLICVSASPNISTMAALLRLARAVGPYIAVLQVHADIIDDWSQEAARRLSCVAKKHGFLIWEGGRILNVQKRSGKHQGPREKRLRF
;
A
#
# COMPACT_ATOMS: atom_id res chain seq x y z
N MET A 1 -28.74 -14.48 16.14
CA MET A 1 -27.61 -15.06 16.91
C MET A 1 -26.53 -15.37 15.89
N ASP A 2 -25.69 -14.40 15.56
CA ASP A 2 -24.53 -14.65 14.70
C ASP A 2 -23.54 -15.57 15.46
N PRO A 3 -23.00 -16.62 14.82
CA PRO A 3 -22.04 -17.49 15.48
C PRO A 3 -20.76 -16.70 15.82
N PRO A 4 -20.05 -17.04 16.91
CA PRO A 4 -18.76 -16.44 17.20
C PRO A 4 -17.81 -16.84 16.09
N ALA A 5 -17.41 -15.88 15.25
CA ALA A 5 -16.36 -16.07 14.28
C ALA A 5 -15.05 -16.37 15.01
N GLN A 6 -14.81 -17.66 15.26
CA GLN A 6 -13.49 -18.19 15.56
C GLN A 6 -12.66 -18.03 14.29
N ASP A 7 -11.63 -17.18 14.32
CA ASP A 7 -10.68 -17.06 13.22
C ASP A 7 -9.26 -17.17 13.75
N ALA A 8 -8.73 -18.38 13.65
CA ALA A 8 -7.38 -18.80 13.98
C ALA A 8 -6.42 -18.56 12.80
N SER A 9 -6.43 -17.36 12.22
CA SER A 9 -5.36 -16.87 11.34
C SER A 9 -4.97 -15.45 11.77
N GLY A 10 -4.02 -15.37 12.70
CA GLY A 10 -3.65 -14.16 13.44
C GLY A 10 -2.86 -13.13 12.62
N ASN A 11 -3.35 -12.70 11.46
CA ASN A 11 -2.72 -11.61 10.71
C ASN A 11 -2.94 -10.29 11.47
N PRO A 12 -1.87 -9.59 11.90
CA PRO A 12 -1.98 -8.35 12.66
C PRO A 12 -2.71 -7.24 11.90
N ILE A 13 -2.62 -7.21 10.56
CA ILE A 13 -3.36 -6.26 9.71
C ILE A 13 -4.86 -6.52 9.83
N THR A 14 -5.28 -7.78 9.72
CA THR A 14 -6.69 -8.17 9.87
C THR A 14 -7.21 -7.82 11.26
N SER A 15 -6.43 -8.10 12.31
CA SER A 15 -6.76 -7.71 13.69
C SER A 15 -6.90 -6.19 13.84
N TYR A 16 -6.00 -5.41 13.25
CA TYR A 16 -6.06 -3.95 13.29
C TYR A 16 -7.29 -3.41 12.53
N LEU A 17 -7.59 -3.95 11.35
CA LEU A 17 -8.79 -3.55 10.59
C LEU A 17 -10.09 -3.87 11.36
N ARG A 18 -10.15 -5.00 12.05
CA ARG A 18 -11.26 -5.33 12.96
C ARG A 18 -11.36 -4.35 14.11
N LEU A 19 -10.23 -3.96 14.71
CA LEU A 19 -10.18 -2.94 15.75
C LEU A 19 -10.70 -1.60 15.23
N LEU A 20 -10.26 -1.15 14.06
CA LEU A 20 -10.75 0.06 13.44
C LEU A 20 -12.26 0.00 13.18
N LYS A 21 -12.77 -1.10 12.62
CA LYS A 21 -14.21 -1.27 12.36
C LYS A 21 -15.06 -1.14 13.63
N ARG A 22 -14.54 -1.60 14.77
CA ARG A 22 -15.26 -1.56 16.07
C ARG A 22 -15.13 -0.21 16.77
N HIS A 23 -13.95 0.40 16.74
CA HIS A 23 -13.64 1.55 17.60
C HIS A 23 -13.63 2.90 16.87
N LYS A 24 -13.51 2.91 15.54
CA LYS A 24 -13.48 4.15 14.75
C LYS A 24 -14.90 4.52 14.31
N THR A 25 -15.63 5.18 15.20
CA THR A 25 -17.03 5.60 15.00
C THR A 25 -17.21 6.65 13.89
N THR A 26 -16.13 7.31 13.49
CA THR A 26 -16.11 8.31 12.41
C THR A 26 -16.09 7.68 11.01
N LEU A 27 -16.05 6.36 10.88
CA LEU A 27 -16.12 5.69 9.57
C LEU A 27 -17.51 5.88 8.93
N PRO A 28 -17.58 6.25 7.63
CA PRO A 28 -18.84 6.36 6.91
C PRO A 28 -19.61 5.04 6.95
N TYR A 29 -20.82 5.08 7.52
CA TYR A 29 -21.70 3.91 7.69
C TYR A 29 -21.05 2.71 8.42
N GLY A 30 -19.98 2.94 9.20
CA GLY A 30 -19.24 1.86 9.87
C GLY A 30 -18.45 0.93 8.92
N HIS A 31 -18.22 1.34 7.68
CA HIS A 31 -17.47 0.56 6.69
C HIS A 31 -15.99 0.93 6.66
N LEU A 32 -15.14 -0.06 6.36
CA LEU A 32 -13.71 0.16 6.14
C LEU A 32 -13.52 0.75 4.74
N ILE A 33 -13.12 2.01 4.66
CA ILE A 33 -12.91 2.72 3.40
C ILE A 33 -11.41 2.81 3.09
N CYS A 34 -11.05 2.56 1.83
CA CYS A 34 -9.73 2.85 1.29
C CYS A 34 -9.80 4.08 0.39
N VAL A 35 -8.87 5.02 0.54
CA VAL A 35 -8.67 6.13 -0.40
C VAL A 35 -7.35 5.96 -1.10
N SER A 36 -7.36 5.99 -2.43
CA SER A 36 -6.14 6.03 -3.24
C SER A 36 -5.79 7.48 -3.58
N ALA A 37 -4.56 7.89 -3.30
CA ALA A 37 -4.06 9.20 -3.68
C ALA A 37 -4.07 9.35 -5.21
N SER A 38 -4.57 10.49 -5.70
CA SER A 38 -4.57 10.81 -7.13
C SER A 38 -3.14 10.82 -7.68
N PRO A 39 -2.92 10.34 -8.92
CA PRO A 39 -1.61 10.43 -9.57
C PRO A 39 -1.13 11.87 -9.78
N ASN A 40 -2.00 12.87 -9.64
CA ASN A 40 -1.65 14.29 -9.76
C ASN A 40 -1.16 14.90 -8.43
N ILE A 41 -1.12 14.14 -7.34
CA ILE A 41 -0.52 14.58 -6.08
C ILE A 41 0.94 14.16 -6.10
N SER A 42 1.82 15.06 -6.55
CA SER A 42 3.28 14.81 -6.63
C SER A 42 4.09 15.42 -5.49
N THR A 43 3.45 16.02 -4.48
CA THR A 43 4.16 16.63 -3.34
C THR A 43 3.72 16.07 -1.99
N MET A 44 4.66 15.96 -1.06
CA MET A 44 4.40 15.55 0.32
C MET A 44 3.45 16.50 1.03
N ALA A 45 3.52 17.80 0.72
CA ALA A 45 2.60 18.79 1.27
C ALA A 45 1.14 18.50 0.86
N ALA A 46 0.90 18.22 -0.43
CA ALA A 46 -0.43 17.86 -0.92
C ALA A 46 -0.91 16.51 -0.36
N LEU A 47 -0.01 15.52 -0.27
CA LEU A 47 -0.32 14.21 0.30
C LEU A 47 -0.69 14.30 1.79
N LEU A 48 0.06 15.06 2.58
CA LEU A 48 -0.23 15.30 4.00
C LEU A 48 -1.56 16.06 4.18
N ARG A 49 -1.87 17.01 3.29
CA ARG A 49 -3.16 17.72 3.31
C ARG A 49 -4.31 16.75 3.05
N LEU A 50 -4.18 15.88 2.05
CA LEU A 50 -5.16 14.81 1.79
C LEU A 50 -5.31 13.90 3.02
N ALA A 51 -4.21 13.37 3.54
CA ALA A 51 -4.20 12.45 4.68
C ALA A 51 -4.89 13.02 5.94
N ARG A 52 -4.72 14.31 6.22
CA ARG A 52 -5.40 15.00 7.32
C ARG A 52 -6.90 15.18 7.08
N ALA A 53 -7.29 15.48 5.84
CA ALA A 53 -8.68 15.69 5.47
C ALA A 53 -9.48 14.39 5.50
N VAL A 54 -8.95 13.31 4.92
CA VAL A 54 -9.67 12.03 4.82
C VAL A 54 -9.43 11.11 6.03
N GLY A 55 -8.34 11.32 6.77
CA GLY A 55 -7.86 10.45 7.85
C GLY A 55 -8.94 9.99 8.83
N PRO A 56 -9.81 10.87 9.36
CA PRO A 56 -10.90 10.47 10.26
C PRO A 56 -11.89 9.46 9.66
N TYR A 57 -12.01 9.40 8.33
CA TYR A 57 -13.09 8.69 7.65
C TYR A 57 -12.63 7.42 6.91
N ILE A 58 -11.33 7.09 6.95
CA ILE A 58 -10.76 5.97 6.19
C ILE A 58 -10.07 4.95 7.10
N ALA A 59 -9.97 3.71 6.62
CA ALA A 59 -9.15 2.66 7.23
C ALA A 59 -7.78 2.54 6.56
N VAL A 60 -7.68 2.88 5.27
CA VAL A 60 -6.45 2.77 4.47
C VAL A 60 -6.28 3.99 3.57
N LEU A 61 -5.07 4.53 3.53
CA LEU A 61 -4.61 5.49 2.54
C LEU A 61 -3.58 4.80 1.64
N GLN A 62 -3.92 4.59 0.37
CA GLN A 62 -2.99 4.10 -0.63
C GLN A 62 -2.20 5.27 -1.22
N VAL A 63 -0.87 5.11 -1.29
CA VAL A 63 0.08 6.09 -1.80
C VAL A 63 1.03 5.44 -2.81
N HIS A 64 1.63 6.26 -3.66
CA HIS A 64 2.64 5.88 -4.64
C HIS A 64 3.86 6.75 -4.38
N ALA A 65 4.91 6.20 -3.77
CA ALA A 65 6.07 7.01 -3.38
C ALA A 65 6.93 7.45 -4.57
N ASP A 66 6.87 6.68 -5.67
CA ASP A 66 7.61 6.90 -6.92
C ASP A 66 7.19 8.17 -7.68
N ILE A 67 5.96 8.65 -7.45
CA ILE A 67 5.43 9.87 -8.09
C ILE A 67 5.54 11.13 -7.23
N ILE A 68 6.14 11.03 -6.03
CA ILE A 68 6.28 12.16 -5.11
C ILE A 68 7.67 12.79 -5.25
N ASP A 69 7.72 14.01 -5.78
CA ASP A 69 8.92 14.75 -6.14
C ASP A 69 9.84 15.03 -4.93
N ASP A 70 9.25 15.32 -3.77
CA ASP A 70 9.93 15.70 -2.52
C ASP A 70 9.85 14.60 -1.44
N TRP A 71 9.76 13.33 -1.84
CA TRP A 71 9.73 12.21 -0.90
C TRP A 71 11.00 12.17 -0.04
N SER A 72 10.83 12.12 1.28
CA SER A 72 11.92 12.02 2.25
C SER A 72 11.52 11.22 3.48
N GLN A 73 12.49 10.70 4.21
CA GLN A 73 12.24 9.95 5.45
C GLN A 73 11.49 10.79 6.49
N GLU A 74 11.82 12.07 6.61
CA GLU A 74 11.14 12.97 7.55
C GLU A 74 9.68 13.22 7.14
N ALA A 75 9.41 13.39 5.84
CA ALA A 75 8.06 13.53 5.34
C ALA A 75 7.24 12.23 5.52
N ALA A 76 7.85 11.06 5.32
CA ALA A 76 7.23 9.77 5.61
C ALA A 76 6.89 9.62 7.11
N ARG A 77 7.78 10.05 8.02
CA ARG A 77 7.50 10.07 9.47
C ARG A 77 6.31 10.96 9.81
N ARG A 78 6.19 12.13 9.18
CA ARG A 78 5.03 13.02 9.32
C ARG A 78 3.75 12.33 8.87
N LEU A 79 3.77 11.62 7.73
CA LEU A 79 2.62 10.87 7.25
C LEU A 79 2.24 9.74 8.22
N SER A 80 3.21 9.01 8.76
CA SER A 80 2.98 8.00 9.80
C SER A 80 2.38 8.58 11.08
N CYS A 81 2.77 9.81 11.47
CA CYS A 81 2.18 10.50 12.61
C CYS A 81 0.69 10.82 12.36
N VAL A 82 0.34 11.29 11.17
CA VAL A 82 -1.06 11.51 10.77
C VAL A 82 -1.85 10.20 10.77
N ALA A 83 -1.26 9.11 10.24
CA ALA A 83 -1.86 7.78 10.23
C ALA A 83 -2.16 7.25 11.65
N LYS A 84 -1.20 7.40 12.57
CA LYS A 84 -1.39 7.04 13.99
C LYS A 84 -2.45 7.91 14.66
N LYS A 85 -2.44 9.22 14.41
CA LYS A 85 -3.39 10.18 15.00
C LYS A 85 -4.83 9.87 14.60
N HIS A 86 -5.07 9.54 13.34
CA HIS A 86 -6.42 9.30 12.84
C HIS A 86 -6.81 7.82 12.79
N GLY A 87 -5.87 6.89 13.03
CA GLY A 87 -6.13 5.45 12.99
C GLY A 87 -6.44 4.95 11.58
N PHE A 88 -5.45 4.97 10.69
CA PHE A 88 -5.52 4.34 9.37
C PHE A 88 -4.17 3.74 8.98
N LEU A 89 -4.17 2.78 8.06
CA LEU A 89 -2.98 2.18 7.48
C LEU A 89 -2.51 2.95 6.26
N ILE A 90 -1.19 3.04 6.06
CA ILE A 90 -0.60 3.52 4.82
C ILE A 90 -0.26 2.30 3.98
N TRP A 91 -0.76 2.25 2.75
CA TRP A 91 -0.45 1.19 1.79
C TRP A 91 0.36 1.79 0.65
N GLU A 92 1.59 1.31 0.45
CA GLU A 92 2.40 1.69 -0.72
C GLU A 92 2.02 0.76 -1.89
N GLY A 93 1.55 1.36 -2.99
CA GLY A 93 0.99 0.67 -4.15
C GLY A 93 1.91 0.66 -5.37
N GLY A 94 3.23 0.66 -5.18
CA GLY A 94 4.21 0.77 -6.26
C GLY A 94 3.99 -0.25 -7.39
N ARG A 95 4.25 0.17 -8.63
CA ARG A 95 4.23 -0.75 -9.78
C ARG A 95 5.37 -1.75 -9.61
N ILE A 96 5.10 -3.05 -9.67
CA ILE A 96 6.15 -4.07 -9.84
C ILE A 96 6.70 -3.92 -11.27
N LEU A 97 7.66 -3.03 -11.47
CA LEU A 97 8.37 -2.86 -12.73
C LEU A 97 9.52 -3.89 -12.80
N ASN A 98 9.15 -5.14 -13.09
CA ASN A 98 9.91 -6.19 -13.83
C ASN A 98 9.77 -7.60 -13.23
N VAL A 99 8.81 -8.38 -13.76
CA VAL A 99 8.98 -9.84 -13.90
C VAL A 99 9.29 -10.15 -15.37
N GLN A 100 10.37 -9.58 -15.92
CA GLN A 100 10.96 -10.06 -17.17
C GLN A 100 12.48 -9.91 -17.10
N LYS A 101 13.17 -10.97 -16.68
CA LYS A 101 14.28 -11.44 -17.49
C LYS A 101 13.90 -12.84 -17.96
N ARG A 102 13.28 -12.91 -19.15
CA ARG A 102 13.40 -14.11 -19.97
C ARG A 102 14.89 -14.34 -20.13
N SER A 103 15.45 -15.32 -19.43
CA SER A 103 16.68 -15.96 -19.88
C SER A 103 16.30 -16.71 -21.16
N GLY A 104 16.21 -15.97 -22.26
CA GLY A 104 16.12 -16.54 -23.59
C GLY A 104 17.35 -17.41 -23.78
N LYS A 105 17.18 -18.73 -23.63
CA LYS A 105 18.07 -19.68 -24.29
C LYS A 105 17.83 -19.55 -25.79
N HIS A 106 18.46 -18.56 -26.41
CA HIS A 106 18.83 -18.64 -27.81
C HIS A 106 20.33 -18.91 -27.88
N GLN A 107 20.69 -20.18 -27.71
CA GLN A 107 21.85 -20.75 -28.39
C GLN A 107 21.32 -21.52 -29.59
N GLY A 108 21.60 -21.02 -30.78
CA GLY A 108 21.62 -21.80 -32.02
C GLY A 108 22.66 -21.18 -32.95
N PRO A 109 23.18 -21.90 -33.96
CA PRO A 109 23.21 -23.34 -34.17
C PRO A 109 24.59 -23.96 -33.89
N ARG A 110 24.63 -25.29 -33.72
CA ARG A 110 25.85 -26.10 -33.68
C ARG A 110 26.41 -26.28 -35.10
N GLU A 111 27.64 -25.85 -35.32
CA GLU A 111 28.57 -26.33 -36.35
C GLU A 111 29.97 -25.93 -35.86
N LYS A 112 31.03 -26.74 -35.82
CA LYS A 112 31.46 -27.76 -36.77
C LYS A 112 32.18 -28.91 -36.06
N ARG A 113 31.79 -30.12 -36.44
CA ARG A 113 32.57 -31.35 -36.31
C ARG A 113 33.49 -31.42 -37.53
N LEU A 114 34.82 -31.52 -37.36
CA LEU A 114 35.70 -32.53 -37.97
C LEU A 114 37.21 -32.21 -37.78
N ARG A 115 37.93 -33.26 -37.36
CA ARG A 115 39.34 -33.66 -37.60
C ARG A 115 40.43 -32.67 -37.15
N PHE A 116 41.39 -33.08 -36.33
CA PHE A 116 42.19 -34.32 -36.37
C PHE A 116 42.04 -35.19 -35.12
#